data_AF-A0A7Y9WF66-F1
#
_entry.id   AF-A0A7Y9WF66-F1
#
_cell.length_a   1.000
_cell.length_b   1.000
_cell.length_c   1.000
_cell.angle_alpha   90.00
_cell.angle_beta   90.00
_cell.angle_gamma   90.00
#
_symmetry.space_group_name_H-M   'P 1'
#
loop_
_entity.id
_entity.type
_entity.pdbx_description
1 polymer ?
#
loop_
_entity_poly.entity_id
_entity_poly.type
_entity_poly.pdbx_seq_one_letter_code
_entity_poly.pdbx_strand_id
1 'polypeptide(L)'
;MRADHWLQTASDADLLKMVPSAYLLNDPALYVEAFHNVRDAYSPDGLMPADGPATSLRALSSFDNRLDPKKIDLNATYTNTNDFARKAAMQLK
;
A
#
# COMPACT_ATOMS: atom_id res chain seq x y z
N MET A 1 0.05 3.67 -8.74
CA MET A 1 0.96 4.69 -9.30
C MET A 1 0.41 6.11 -9.22
N ARG A 2 -0.58 6.53 -10.03
CA ARG A 2 -1.02 7.95 -10.05
C ARG A 2 -1.62 8.40 -8.71
N ALA A 3 -2.46 7.56 -8.11
CA ALA A 3 -3.05 7.84 -6.80
C ALA A 3 -1.97 7.84 -5.68
N ASP A 4 -1.13 6.81 -5.64
CA ASP A 4 -0.01 6.70 -4.70
C ASP A 4 0.90 7.93 -4.71
N HIS A 5 1.27 8.39 -5.92
CA HIS A 5 2.07 9.60 -6.11
C HIS A 5 1.32 10.86 -5.67
N TRP A 6 0.03 10.98 -6.02
CA TRP A 6 -0.78 12.13 -5.60
C TRP A 6 -0.90 12.21 -4.08
N LEU A 7 -1.05 11.08 -3.38
CA LEU A 7 -1.10 11.02 -1.93
C LEU A 7 0.18 11.56 -1.27
N GLN A 8 1.34 11.46 -1.94
CA GLN A 8 2.59 12.01 -1.43
C GLN A 8 2.58 13.54 -1.34
N THR A 9 1.80 14.21 -2.18
CA THR A 9 1.76 15.68 -2.28
C THR A 9 0.39 16.29 -1.95
N ALA A 10 -0.63 15.46 -1.69
CA ALA A 10 -1.98 15.93 -1.40
C ALA A 10 -2.01 16.80 -0.14
N SER A 11 -2.71 17.93 -0.24
CA SER A 11 -3.03 18.77 0.92
C SER A 11 -4.25 18.23 1.67
N ASP A 12 -4.44 18.67 2.91
CA ASP A 12 -5.63 18.30 3.71
C ASP A 12 -6.94 18.70 3.01
N ALA A 13 -6.94 19.87 2.35
CA ALA A 13 -8.09 20.34 1.58
C ALA A 13 -8.37 19.45 0.36
N ASP A 14 -7.32 18.96 -0.30
CA ASP A 14 -7.45 18.04 -1.43
C ASP A 14 -8.02 16.69 -0.97
N LEU A 15 -7.56 16.17 0.17
CA LEU A 15 -8.07 14.93 0.77
C LEU A 15 -9.56 15.04 1.08
N LEU A 16 -9.96 16.10 1.79
CA LEU A 16 -11.37 16.31 2.17
C LEU A 16 -12.29 16.54 0.98
N LYS A 17 -11.77 17.12 -0.11
CA LYS A 17 -12.52 17.31 -1.36
C LYS A 17 -12.67 16.02 -2.16
N MET A 18 -11.65 15.17 -2.17
CA MET A 18 -11.60 13.96 -2.99
C MET A 18 -12.33 12.78 -2.34
N VAL A 19 -12.27 12.69 -1.02
CA VAL A 19 -12.84 11.58 -0.25
C VAL A 19 -14.35 11.79 -0.09
N PRO A 20 -15.20 10.80 -0.46
CA PRO A 20 -16.65 10.94 -0.26
C PRO A 20 -16.99 11.13 1.22
N SER A 21 -17.96 12.00 1.51
CA SER A 21 -18.30 12.41 2.89
C SER A 21 -18.61 11.24 3.83
N ALA A 22 -19.13 10.12 3.32
CA ALA A 22 -19.39 8.91 4.10
C ALA A 22 -18.12 8.32 4.75
N TYR A 23 -16.95 8.49 4.15
CA TYR A 23 -15.66 7.99 4.69
C TYR A 23 -15.06 8.92 5.75
N LEU A 24 -15.57 10.15 5.88
CA LEU A 24 -15.12 11.10 6.91
C LEU A 24 -15.71 10.78 8.30
N LEU A 25 -16.67 9.84 8.37
CA LEU A 25 -17.32 9.41 9.62
C LEU A 25 -17.85 10.58 10.48
N ASN A 26 -18.34 11.63 9.82
CA ASN A 26 -18.81 12.90 10.41
C ASN A 26 -17.75 13.74 11.15
N ASP A 27 -16.46 13.40 11.04
CA ASP A 27 -15.36 14.16 11.62
C ASP A 27 -14.19 14.32 10.61
N PRO A 28 -14.24 15.37 9.78
CA PRO A 28 -13.19 15.65 8.80
C PRO A 28 -11.81 15.91 9.42
N ALA A 29 -11.77 16.50 10.62
CA ALA A 29 -10.51 16.82 11.30
C ALA A 29 -9.83 15.52 11.78
N LEU A 30 -10.60 14.62 12.41
CA LEU A 30 -10.12 13.31 12.81
C LEU A 30 -9.67 12.47 11.62
N TYR A 31 -10.39 12.54 10.49
CA TYR A 31 -9.97 11.86 9.25
C TYR A 31 -8.58 12.30 8.79
N VAL A 32 -8.35 13.63 8.75
CA VAL A 32 -7.06 14.19 8.33
C VAL A 32 -5.94 13.80 9.31
N GLU A 33 -6.19 13.86 10.61
CA GLU A 33 -5.23 13.41 11.62
C GLU A 33 -4.89 11.93 11.46
N ALA A 34 -5.91 11.07 11.30
CA ALA A 34 -5.72 9.65 11.07
C ALA A 34 -4.91 9.36 9.80
N PHE A 35 -5.17 10.11 8.72
CA PHE A 35 -4.40 10.00 7.48
C PHE A 35 -2.91 10.32 7.71
N HIS A 36 -2.59 11.41 8.42
CA HIS A 36 -1.19 11.77 8.71
C HIS A 36 -0.49 10.71 9.57
N ASN A 37 -1.20 10.10 10.52
CA ASN A 37 -0.65 9.03 11.36
C ASN A 37 -0.26 7.76 10.59
N VAL A 38 -0.88 7.51 9.43
CA VAL A 38 -0.61 6.33 8.60
C VAL A 38 0.04 6.67 7.26
N ARG A 39 0.41 7.93 7.02
CA ARG A 39 0.91 8.42 5.73
C ARG A 39 2.09 7.60 5.23
N ASP A 40 3.02 7.28 6.12
CA ASP A 40 4.24 6.51 5.82
C ASP A 40 3.97 5.05 5.45
N ALA A 41 2.77 4.52 5.74
CA ALA A 41 2.37 3.18 5.36
C ALA A 41 1.84 3.10 3.91
N TYR A 42 1.47 4.23 3.31
CA TYR A 42 1.11 4.26 1.90
C TYR A 42 2.36 4.15 1.03
N SER A 43 2.31 3.25 0.05
CA SER A 43 3.40 3.13 -0.92
C SER A 43 3.56 4.44 -1.70
N PRO A 44 4.77 4.98 -1.86
CA PRO A 44 5.00 6.18 -2.66
C PRO A 44 4.93 5.92 -4.17
N ASP A 45 5.20 4.69 -4.58
CA ASP A 45 5.47 4.32 -5.96
C ASP A 45 4.85 2.98 -6.37
N GLY A 46 3.96 2.40 -5.57
CA GLY A 46 3.27 1.15 -5.85
C GLY A 46 4.16 -0.08 -6.10
N LEU A 47 5.48 -0.01 -5.83
CA LEU A 47 6.40 -1.13 -6.01
C LEU A 47 6.31 -2.07 -4.81
N MET A 48 6.26 -3.39 -5.08
CA MET A 48 6.42 -4.39 -4.04
C MET A 48 7.87 -4.42 -3.57
N PRO A 49 8.15 -4.23 -2.26
CA PRO A 49 9.50 -4.37 -1.71
C PRO A 49 10.05 -5.79 -1.91
N ALA A 50 11.35 -5.89 -2.16
CA ALA A 50 12.00 -7.17 -2.49
C ALA A 50 11.89 -8.21 -1.35
N ASP A 51 11.93 -7.75 -0.10
CA ASP A 51 11.84 -8.57 1.11
C ASP A 51 10.42 -8.69 1.66
N GLY A 52 9.45 -7.94 1.12
CA GLY A 52 8.07 -7.88 1.60
C GLY A 52 7.41 -9.27 1.66
N PRO A 53 7.31 -10.01 0.54
CA PRO A 53 6.70 -11.34 0.52
C PRO A 53 7.36 -12.34 1.47
N ALA A 54 8.69 -12.34 1.56
CA ALA A 54 9.42 -13.20 2.48
C ALA A 54 9.15 -12.84 3.95
N THR A 55 9.03 -11.55 4.26
CA THR A 55 8.67 -11.06 5.60
C THR A 55 7.26 -11.49 5.99
N SER A 56 6.28 -11.34 5.09
CA SER A 56 4.91 -11.81 5.32
C SER A 56 4.85 -13.31 5.57
N LEU A 57 5.59 -14.11 4.79
CA LEU A 57 5.66 -15.56 4.99
C LEU A 57 6.25 -15.92 6.35
N ARG A 58 7.35 -15.28 6.77
CA ARG A 58 7.93 -15.48 8.10
C ARG A 58 6.94 -15.12 9.22
N ALA A 59 6.23 -14.01 9.08
CA ALA A 59 5.23 -13.57 10.06
C ALA A 59 4.11 -14.61 10.22
N LEU A 60 3.49 -15.05 9.12
CA LEU A 60 2.44 -16.08 9.15
C LEU A 60 2.95 -17.41 9.73
N SER A 61 4.16 -17.82 9.33
CA SER A 61 4.78 -19.07 9.80
C SER A 61 5.10 -19.06 11.30
N SER A 62 5.16 -17.87 11.94
CA SER A 62 5.48 -17.76 13.36
C SER A 62 4.35 -18.20 14.28
N PHE A 63 3.11 -18.30 13.77
CA PHE A 63 1.94 -18.64 14.58
C PHE A 63 0.96 -19.62 13.92
N ASP A 64 0.92 -19.77 12.59
CA ASP A 64 0.04 -20.76 11.95
C ASP A 64 0.75 -22.09 11.70
N ASN A 65 0.57 -23.03 12.62
CA ASN A 65 1.15 -24.38 12.54
C ASN A 65 0.59 -25.24 11.38
N ARG A 66 -0.44 -24.78 10.68
CA ARG A 66 -1.00 -25.49 9.49
C ARG A 66 -0.25 -25.10 8.21
N LEU A 67 0.52 -24.01 8.24
CA LEU A 67 1.23 -23.48 7.09
C LEU A 67 2.62 -24.13 7.00
N ASP A 68 2.91 -24.77 5.86
CA ASP A 68 4.24 -25.29 5.53
C ASP A 68 4.92 -24.31 4.57
N PRO A 69 5.84 -23.44 5.05
CA PRO A 69 6.43 -22.39 4.23
C PRO A 69 7.28 -22.95 3.09
N LYS A 70 7.75 -24.20 3.19
CA LYS A 70 8.57 -24.85 2.14
C LYS A 70 7.76 -25.21 0.90
N LYS A 71 6.43 -25.26 1.02
CA LYS A 71 5.51 -25.56 -0.09
C LYS A 71 5.02 -24.32 -0.83
N ILE A 72 5.40 -23.13 -0.37
CA ILE A 72 4.93 -21.86 -0.93
C ILE A 72 5.97 -21.32 -1.90
N ASP A 73 5.61 -21.26 -3.18
CA ASP A 73 6.37 -20.50 -4.18
C ASP A 73 5.98 -19.02 -4.11
N LEU A 74 6.86 -18.21 -3.53
CA LEU A 74 6.65 -16.76 -3.42
C LEU A 74 6.57 -16.07 -4.78
N ASN A 75 7.20 -16.60 -5.84
CA ASN A 75 7.11 -15.97 -7.16
C ASN A 75 5.72 -16.11 -7.79
N ALA A 76 4.90 -17.03 -7.29
CA ALA A 76 3.52 -17.18 -7.71
C ALA A 76 2.54 -16.28 -6.94
N THR A 77 2.97 -15.61 -5.86
CA THR A 77 2.10 -14.78 -5.02
C THR A 77 2.11 -13.31 -5.41
N TYR A 78 3.08 -12.89 -6.22
CA TYR A 78 3.24 -11.52 -6.73
C TYR A 78 4.13 -11.51 -7.97
N THR A 79 4.15 -10.41 -8.71
CA THR A 79 5.10 -10.24 -9.80
C THR A 79 6.45 -9.79 -9.27
N ASN A 80 7.45 -10.67 -9.26
CA ASN A 80 8.80 -10.41 -8.74
C ASN A 80 9.56 -9.29 -9.47
N THR A 81 9.23 -9.03 -10.73
CA THR A 81 9.81 -7.97 -11.55
C THR A 81 9.18 -6.59 -11.34
N ASN A 82 7.98 -6.53 -10.72
CA ASN A 82 7.14 -5.33 -10.65
C ASN A 82 6.78 -4.74 -12.04
N ASP A 83 6.76 -5.53 -13.11
CA ASP A 83 6.66 -5.02 -14.49
C ASP A 83 5.44 -4.12 -14.74
N PHE A 84 4.29 -4.43 -14.13
CA PHE A 84 3.09 -3.62 -14.27
C PHE A 84 3.23 -2.26 -13.56
N ALA A 85 3.73 -2.25 -12.33
CA ALA A 85 3.95 -1.02 -11.57
C ALA A 85 5.03 -0.15 -12.25
N ARG A 86 6.12 -0.76 -12.74
CA ARG A 86 7.15 -0.07 -13.55
C ARG A 86 6.59 0.52 -14.83
N LYS A 87 5.75 -0.22 -15.57
CA LYS A 87 5.06 0.29 -16.77
C LYS A 87 4.17 1.47 -16.45
N ALA A 88 3.42 1.41 -15.36
CA ALA A 88 2.57 2.51 -14.92
C ALA A 88 3.39 3.71 -14.40
N ALA A 89 4.57 3.48 -13.82
CA ALA A 89 5.51 4.54 -13.43
C ALA A 89 5.99 5.35 -14.65
N MET A 90 6.32 4.66 -15.75
CA MET A 90 6.74 5.31 -17.01
C MET A 90 5.65 6.19 -17.66
N GLN A 91 4.38 6.02 -17.25
CA GLN A 91 3.26 6.83 -17.74
C GLN A 91 2.99 8.06 -16.88
N LEU A 92 3.66 8.19 -15.72
CA LEU A 92 3.69 9.42 -14.94
C LEU A 92 4.57 10.43 -15.69
N LYS A 93 3.93 11.41 -16.33
CA LYS A 93 4.60 12.55 -16.96
C LYS A 93 4.85 13.65 -15.94
#